data_AF-A0A925XX89-F1
#
_entry.id   AF-A0A925XX89-F1
#
_cell.length_a   1.000
_cell.length_b   1.000
_cell.length_c   1.000
_cell.angle_alpha   90.00
_cell.angle_beta   90.00
_cell.angle_gamma   90.00
#
_symmetry.space_group_name_H-M   'P 1'
#
loop_
_entity.id
_entity.type
_entity.pdbx_description
1 polymer ?
#
loop_
_entity_poly.entity_id
_entity_poly.type
_entity_poly.pdbx_seq_one_letter_code
_entity_poly.pdbx_strand_id
1 'polypeptide(L)'
;MLPGELLSHFYHDGQVVPRYLTIGAANLAIASTIIEQFCALQGKSQAQLDRTLAELEGEHPDYRVRRGLVHLLKNAFCTFECHSPLEPRTLRARAFALAAQSVPLPRQTQVTLRQLAGALSAELGREVSPDELQTALYADLPQNQILVRFDPPAPEALLHRYNLAQVQGVFYRATQVTLQVH
;
A
#
# COMPACT_ATOMS: atom_id res chain seq x y z
N MET A 1 10.56 4.42 8.15
CA MET A 1 11.28 3.43 8.99
C MET A 1 10.70 2.06 8.71
N LEU A 2 11.46 0.99 8.97
CA LEU A 2 10.94 -0.38 8.87
C LEU A 2 10.23 -0.79 10.18
N PRO A 3 9.18 -1.60 10.10
CA PRO A 3 8.53 -2.17 11.28
C PRO A 3 9.42 -3.24 11.92
N GLY A 4 9.21 -3.51 13.21
CA GLY A 4 10.13 -4.28 14.04
C GLY A 4 10.42 -5.70 13.54
N GLU A 5 9.43 -6.35 12.92
CA GLU A 5 9.54 -7.69 12.33
C GLU A 5 10.38 -7.73 11.04
N LEU A 6 10.58 -6.58 10.39
CA LEU A 6 11.42 -6.45 9.19
C LEU A 6 12.82 -5.91 9.51
N LEU A 7 13.09 -5.60 10.78
CA LEU A 7 14.44 -5.27 11.23
C LEU A 7 15.29 -6.53 11.32
N SER A 8 16.52 -6.43 10.85
CA SER A 8 17.51 -7.48 10.92
C SER A 8 18.80 -6.91 11.50
N HIS A 9 19.22 -7.48 12.63
CA HIS A 9 20.44 -7.12 13.31
C HIS A 9 21.09 -8.38 13.91
N PHE A 10 22.38 -8.27 14.18
CA PHE A 10 23.14 -9.27 14.90
C PHE A 10 23.54 -8.74 16.26
N TYR A 11 23.70 -9.65 17.22
CA TYR A 11 24.35 -9.37 18.48
C TYR A 11 25.76 -9.92 18.41
N HIS A 12 26.76 -9.07 18.61
CA HIS A 12 28.16 -9.45 18.64
C HIS A 12 28.87 -8.64 19.72
N ASP A 13 29.53 -9.32 20.66
CA ASP A 13 30.29 -8.69 21.75
C ASP A 13 29.54 -7.58 22.51
N GLY A 14 28.27 -7.83 22.83
CA GLY A 14 27.41 -6.87 23.52
C GLY A 14 26.94 -5.70 22.66
N GLN A 15 27.27 -5.69 21.36
CA GLN A 15 26.85 -4.67 20.40
C GLN A 15 25.73 -5.18 19.50
N VAL A 16 24.84 -4.26 19.11
CA VAL A 16 23.81 -4.50 18.09
C VAL A 16 24.31 -3.95 16.77
N VAL A 17 24.49 -4.84 15.79
CA VAL A 17 24.96 -4.48 14.45
C VAL A 17 23.82 -4.67 13.45
N PRO A 18 23.28 -3.58 12.85
CA PRO A 18 22.28 -3.68 11.78
C PRO A 18 22.82 -4.51 10.61
N ARG A 19 21.97 -5.34 10.01
CA ARG A 19 22.32 -6.09 8.81
C ARG A 19 22.17 -5.18 7.58
N TYR A 20 23.30 -4.80 7.02
CA TYR A 20 23.36 -4.03 5.78
C TYR A 20 23.26 -4.93 4.54
N LEU A 21 22.61 -4.42 3.51
CA LEU A 21 22.70 -4.94 2.16
C LEU A 21 23.88 -4.31 1.45
N THR A 22 24.65 -5.14 0.76
CA THR A 22 25.66 -4.66 -0.19
C THR A 22 24.99 -4.08 -1.43
N ILE A 23 25.60 -3.07 -2.03
CA ILE A 23 25.16 -2.51 -3.31
C ILE A 23 25.81 -3.33 -4.43
N GLY A 24 25.40 -4.60 -4.50
CA GLY A 24 25.89 -5.58 -5.46
C GLY A 24 24.82 -5.95 -6.49
N ALA A 25 25.25 -6.56 -7.59
CA ALA A 25 24.37 -6.93 -8.71
C ALA A 25 23.13 -7.74 -8.27
N ALA A 26 23.28 -8.67 -7.32
CA ALA A 26 22.16 -9.47 -6.82
C ALA A 26 21.08 -8.62 -6.12
N ASN A 27 21.48 -7.74 -5.19
CA ASN A 27 20.54 -6.88 -4.46
C ASN A 27 19.94 -5.80 -5.37
N LEU A 28 20.72 -5.27 -6.32
CA LEU A 28 20.24 -4.33 -7.32
C LEU A 28 19.18 -4.98 -8.21
N ALA A 29 19.39 -6.22 -8.65
CA ALA A 29 18.40 -6.96 -9.43
C ALA A 29 17.09 -7.14 -8.63
N ILE A 30 17.16 -7.52 -7.36
CA ILE A 30 15.98 -7.64 -6.49
C ILE A 30 15.23 -6.29 -6.40
N ALA A 31 15.96 -5.20 -6.13
CA ALA A 31 15.37 -3.87 -6.03
C ALA A 31 14.71 -3.45 -7.36
N SER A 32 15.38 -3.64 -8.49
CA SER A 32 14.84 -3.35 -9.82
C SER A 32 13.56 -4.13 -10.10
N THR A 33 13.56 -5.45 -9.87
CA THR A 33 12.37 -6.28 -10.09
C THR A 33 11.20 -5.80 -9.25
N ILE A 34 11.41 -5.45 -7.98
CA ILE A 34 10.30 -4.94 -7.14
C ILE A 34 9.81 -3.59 -7.67
N ILE A 35 10.72 -2.68 -8.04
CA ILE A 35 10.34 -1.36 -8.60
C ILE A 35 9.51 -1.53 -9.88
N GLU A 36 9.92 -2.41 -10.79
CA GLU A 36 9.20 -2.71 -12.04
C GLU A 36 7.78 -3.21 -11.76
N GLN A 37 7.58 -4.04 -10.73
CA GLN A 37 6.26 -4.52 -10.34
C GLN A 37 5.37 -3.38 -9.84
N PHE A 38 5.91 -2.46 -9.03
CA PHE A 38 5.16 -1.28 -8.62
C PHE A 38 4.76 -0.39 -9.82
N CYS A 39 5.67 -0.21 -10.79
CA CYS A 39 5.34 0.50 -12.03
C CYS A 39 4.19 -0.18 -12.80
N ALA A 40 4.22 -1.52 -12.92
CA ALA A 40 3.19 -2.29 -13.62
C ALA A 40 1.82 -2.29 -12.91
N LEU A 41 1.82 -2.08 -11.59
CA LEU A 41 0.63 -2.10 -10.74
C LEU A 41 0.06 -0.70 -10.47
N GLN A 42 0.59 0.35 -11.09
CA GLN A 42 -0.01 1.68 -11.01
C GLN A 42 -1.45 1.65 -11.56
N GLY A 43 -2.37 2.32 -10.85
CA GLY A 43 -3.81 2.29 -11.12
C GLY A 43 -4.55 1.06 -10.58
N LYS A 44 -3.85 0.12 -9.92
CA LYS A 44 -4.47 -1.02 -9.22
C LYS A 44 -4.78 -0.68 -7.77
N SER A 45 -5.64 -1.48 -7.14
CA SER A 45 -5.92 -1.34 -5.72
C SER A 45 -4.74 -1.80 -4.88
N GLN A 46 -4.62 -1.26 -3.67
CA GLN A 46 -3.63 -1.70 -2.70
C GLN A 46 -3.72 -3.21 -2.42
N ALA A 47 -4.92 -3.80 -2.40
CA ALA A 47 -5.10 -5.24 -2.23
C ALA A 47 -4.51 -6.06 -3.39
N GLN A 48 -4.65 -5.58 -4.62
CA GLN A 48 -4.05 -6.22 -5.79
C GLN A 48 -2.53 -6.13 -5.72
N LEU A 49 -2.00 -4.96 -5.37
CA LEU A 49 -0.56 -4.75 -5.13
C LEU A 49 -0.04 -5.72 -4.08
N ASP A 50 -0.67 -5.77 -2.90
CA ASP A 50 -0.24 -6.61 -1.79
C ASP A 50 -0.31 -8.11 -2.15
N ARG A 51 -1.30 -8.55 -2.94
CA ARG A 51 -1.41 -9.93 -3.42
C ARG A 51 -0.27 -10.29 -4.38
N THR A 52 -0.06 -9.48 -5.42
CA THR A 52 1.00 -9.73 -6.41
C THR A 52 2.39 -9.72 -5.78
N LEU A 53 2.61 -8.82 -4.82
CA LEU A 53 3.89 -8.76 -4.10
C LEU A 53 4.08 -9.94 -3.15
N ALA A 54 3.02 -10.44 -2.51
CA ALA A 54 3.10 -11.63 -1.66
C ALA A 54 3.47 -12.89 -2.45
N GLU A 55 3.00 -13.03 -3.70
CA GLU A 55 3.38 -14.14 -4.58
C GLU A 55 4.91 -14.15 -4.86
N LEU A 56 5.55 -12.98 -4.91
CA LEU A 56 7.00 -12.83 -5.10
C LEU A 56 7.84 -13.15 -3.85
N GLU A 57 7.21 -13.29 -2.68
CA GLU A 57 7.88 -13.60 -1.42
C GLU A 57 8.09 -15.11 -1.21
N GLY A 58 7.21 -15.94 -1.78
CA GLY A 58 7.11 -17.38 -1.47
C GLY A 58 8.29 -18.26 -1.89
N GLU A 59 9.20 -17.74 -2.72
CA GLU A 59 10.22 -18.57 -3.39
C GLU A 59 11.67 -18.34 -2.90
N HIS A 60 11.93 -17.37 -2.01
CA HIS A 60 13.30 -16.98 -1.68
C HIS A 60 13.61 -16.89 -0.17
N PRO A 61 14.84 -17.27 0.25
CA PRO A 61 15.31 -17.13 1.64
C PRO A 61 15.38 -15.67 2.11
N ASP A 62 15.43 -14.71 1.18
CA ASP A 62 15.54 -13.27 1.45
C ASP A 62 14.18 -12.56 1.62
N TYR A 63 13.12 -13.28 1.99
CA TYR A 63 11.76 -12.72 2.10
C TYR A 63 11.69 -11.46 2.98
N ARG A 64 12.48 -11.37 4.06
CA ARG A 64 12.53 -10.18 4.93
C ARG A 64 13.05 -8.95 4.21
N VAL A 65 14.07 -9.13 3.37
CA VAL A 65 14.65 -8.05 2.57
C VAL A 65 13.61 -7.55 1.57
N ARG A 66 12.98 -8.47 0.82
CA ARG A 66 11.93 -8.13 -0.14
C ARG A 66 10.77 -7.37 0.53
N ARG A 67 10.26 -7.88 1.65
CA ARG A 67 9.23 -7.20 2.46
C ARG A 67 9.65 -5.81 2.90
N GLY A 68 10.90 -5.65 3.33
CA GLY A 68 11.40 -4.34 3.73
C GLY A 68 11.49 -3.36 2.56
N LEU A 69 11.96 -3.80 1.39
CA LEU A 69 12.00 -2.97 0.18
C LEU A 69 10.59 -2.57 -0.27
N VAL A 70 9.66 -3.52 -0.31
CA VAL A 70 8.23 -3.31 -0.61
C VAL A 70 7.63 -2.28 0.35
N HIS A 71 7.87 -2.45 1.65
CA HIS A 71 7.37 -1.53 2.68
C HIS A 71 7.89 -0.10 2.47
N LEU A 72 9.18 0.05 2.14
CA LEU A 72 9.78 1.36 1.88
C LEU A 72 9.20 2.01 0.62
N LEU A 73 9.03 1.25 -0.47
CA LEU A 73 8.39 1.73 -1.69
C LEU A 73 6.95 2.20 -1.44
N LYS A 74 6.16 1.37 -0.76
CA LYS A 74 4.77 1.67 -0.43
C LYS A 74 4.60 2.92 0.43
N ASN A 75 5.50 3.15 1.39
CA ASN A 75 5.34 4.26 2.34
C ASN A 75 6.01 5.56 1.92
N ALA A 76 7.02 5.53 1.05
CA ALA A 76 7.79 6.72 0.70
C ALA A 76 7.66 7.16 -0.76
N PHE A 77 7.13 6.31 -1.64
CA PHE A 77 7.13 6.54 -3.08
C PHE A 77 5.77 6.31 -3.74
N CYS A 78 4.77 5.86 -2.97
CA CYS A 78 3.41 5.65 -3.47
C CYS A 78 2.46 6.71 -2.91
N THR A 79 1.53 7.15 -3.76
CA THR A 79 0.35 7.91 -3.34
C THR A 79 -0.88 7.04 -3.60
N PHE A 80 -1.64 6.78 -2.54
CA PHE A 80 -2.89 6.04 -2.61
C PHE A 80 -4.06 7.01 -2.41
N GLU A 81 -5.08 6.88 -3.26
CA GLU A 81 -6.26 7.72 -3.19
C GLU A 81 -7.55 6.91 -3.16
N CYS A 82 -8.54 7.46 -2.45
CA CYS A 82 -9.90 6.95 -2.43
C CYS A 82 -10.64 7.45 -3.69
N HIS A 83 -10.89 6.56 -4.64
CA HIS A 83 -11.70 6.85 -5.82
C HIS A 83 -13.18 6.60 -5.54
N SER A 84 -13.97 7.66 -5.36
CA SER A 84 -15.41 7.57 -5.14
C SER A 84 -16.13 8.85 -5.62
N PRO A 85 -17.34 8.76 -6.20
CA PRO A 85 -18.13 9.93 -6.61
C PRO A 85 -18.56 10.83 -5.45
N LEU A 86 -18.67 10.26 -4.25
CA LEU A 86 -19.00 10.94 -3.01
C LEU A 86 -18.12 10.41 -1.89
N GLU A 87 -18.05 11.11 -0.77
CA GLU A 87 -17.41 10.59 0.43
C GLU A 87 -18.04 9.21 0.79
N PRO A 88 -17.25 8.12 0.94
CA PRO A 88 -17.79 6.76 1.04
C PRO A 88 -18.76 6.52 2.19
N ARG A 89 -18.63 7.20 3.33
CA ARG A 89 -19.60 7.10 4.43
C ARG A 89 -20.96 7.67 4.02
N THR A 90 -20.97 8.80 3.33
CA THR A 90 -22.18 9.43 2.77
C THR A 90 -22.81 8.53 1.70
N LEU A 91 -21.98 7.96 0.82
CA LEU A 91 -22.44 7.03 -0.20
C LEU A 91 -23.12 5.79 0.42
N ARG A 92 -22.49 5.18 1.44
CA ARG A 92 -23.07 4.05 2.19
C ARG A 92 -24.38 4.41 2.86
N ALA A 93 -24.46 5.59 3.50
CA ALA A 93 -25.69 6.05 4.14
C ALA A 93 -26.86 6.13 3.14
N ARG A 94 -26.62 6.75 1.96
CA ARG A 94 -27.64 6.84 0.90
C ARG A 94 -28.01 5.46 0.33
N ALA A 95 -27.02 4.61 0.06
CA ALA A 95 -27.23 3.27 -0.47
C ALA A 95 -28.07 2.40 0.49
N PHE A 96 -27.76 2.42 1.79
CA PHE A 96 -28.48 1.63 2.78
C PHE A 96 -29.86 2.19 3.10
N ALA A 97 -30.04 3.51 3.12
CA ALA A 97 -31.34 4.14 3.25
C ALA A 97 -32.28 3.79 2.08
N LEU A 98 -31.74 3.70 0.86
CA LEU A 98 -32.51 3.25 -0.31
C LEU A 98 -32.81 1.75 -0.24
N ALA A 99 -31.83 0.92 0.11
CA ALA A 99 -32.02 -0.52 0.27
C ALA A 99 -33.11 -0.87 1.29
N ALA A 100 -33.18 -0.13 2.40
CA ALA A 100 -34.15 -0.33 3.48
C ALA A 100 -35.62 -0.14 3.05
N GLN A 101 -35.87 0.51 1.90
CA GLN A 101 -37.22 0.68 1.35
C GLN A 101 -37.73 -0.56 0.61
N SER A 102 -36.91 -1.61 0.51
CA SER A 102 -37.19 -2.80 -0.28
C SER A 102 -36.92 -4.09 0.48
N VAL A 103 -37.53 -5.19 0.03
CA VAL A 103 -37.30 -6.52 0.61
C VAL A 103 -35.85 -6.96 0.34
N PRO A 104 -35.11 -7.47 1.35
CA PRO A 104 -33.72 -7.88 1.20
C PRO A 104 -33.60 -9.14 0.36
N LEU A 105 -33.55 -8.97 -0.96
CA LEU A 105 -33.37 -10.02 -1.96
C LEU A 105 -32.10 -9.75 -2.77
N PRO A 106 -31.34 -10.78 -3.21
CA PRO A 106 -30.11 -10.58 -3.98
C PRO A 106 -30.31 -9.76 -5.26
N ARG A 107 -31.47 -9.89 -5.91
CA ARG A 107 -31.83 -9.12 -7.12
C ARG A 107 -31.97 -7.63 -6.83
N GLN A 108 -32.29 -7.26 -5.59
CA GLN A 108 -32.59 -5.90 -5.21
C GLN A 108 -31.34 -5.04 -5.04
N THR A 109 -30.19 -5.64 -4.75
CA THR A 109 -28.90 -4.93 -4.72
C THR A 109 -28.63 -4.20 -6.03
N GLN A 110 -28.79 -4.87 -7.17
CA GLN A 110 -28.56 -4.23 -8.48
C GLN A 110 -29.60 -3.13 -8.77
N VAL A 111 -30.86 -3.32 -8.35
CA VAL A 111 -31.90 -2.29 -8.51
C VAL A 111 -31.54 -1.04 -7.71
N THR A 112 -31.18 -1.21 -6.43
CA THR A 112 -30.74 -0.13 -5.55
C THR A 112 -29.53 0.61 -6.10
N LEU A 113 -28.50 -0.11 -6.57
CA LEU A 113 -27.31 0.51 -7.15
C LEU A 113 -27.62 1.28 -8.43
N ARG A 114 -28.48 0.77 -9.32
CA ARG A 114 -28.90 1.47 -10.54
C ARG A 114 -29.69 2.74 -10.22
N GLN A 115 -30.61 2.67 -9.26
CA GLN A 115 -31.38 3.83 -8.82
C GLN A 115 -30.48 4.90 -8.21
N LEU A 116 -29.56 4.52 -7.33
CA LEU A 116 -28.60 5.43 -6.72
C LEU A 116 -27.65 6.03 -7.77
N ALA A 117 -27.16 5.22 -8.71
CA ALA A 117 -26.32 5.65 -9.82
C ALA A 117 -27.02 6.71 -10.69
N GLY A 118 -28.29 6.50 -11.05
CA GLY A 118 -29.08 7.49 -11.78
C GLY A 118 -29.27 8.80 -11.01
N ALA A 119 -29.60 8.71 -9.71
CA ALA A 119 -29.77 9.89 -8.86
C ALA A 119 -28.46 10.69 -8.72
N LEU A 120 -27.34 10.02 -8.49
CA LEU A 120 -26.03 10.66 -8.39
C LEU A 120 -25.55 11.22 -9.73
N SER A 121 -25.86 10.55 -10.84
CA SER A 121 -25.50 11.06 -12.16
C SER A 121 -26.18 12.40 -12.46
N ALA A 122 -27.46 12.52 -12.08
CA ALA A 122 -28.22 13.76 -12.20
C ALA A 122 -27.72 14.86 -11.25
N GLU A 123 -27.38 14.52 -10.00
CA GLU A 123 -26.87 15.47 -9.00
C GLU A 123 -25.48 16.01 -9.34
N LEU A 124 -24.58 15.15 -9.82
CA LEU A 124 -23.19 15.49 -10.10
C LEU A 124 -22.94 15.99 -11.52
N GLY A 125 -23.93 15.86 -12.42
CA GLY A 125 -23.80 16.27 -13.82
C GLY A 125 -22.79 15.43 -14.62
N ARG A 126 -22.45 14.22 -14.14
CA ARG A 126 -21.58 13.25 -14.81
C ARG A 126 -22.16 11.85 -14.72
N GLU A 127 -21.84 10.98 -15.66
CA GLU A 127 -22.25 9.57 -15.54
C GLU A 127 -21.56 8.90 -14.35
N VAL A 128 -22.36 8.21 -13.54
CA VAL A 128 -21.95 7.34 -12.44
C VAL A 128 -22.54 5.97 -12.71
N SER A 129 -21.69 4.95 -12.84
CA SER A 129 -22.16 3.59 -13.13
C SER A 129 -22.47 2.79 -11.86
N PRO A 130 -23.36 1.79 -11.89
CA PRO A 130 -23.58 0.89 -10.76
C PRO A 130 -22.32 0.14 -10.31
N ASP A 131 -21.46 -0.22 -11.26
CA ASP A 131 -20.19 -0.92 -10.99
C ASP A 131 -19.18 0.00 -10.30
N GLU A 132 -19.12 1.28 -10.69
CA GLU A 132 -18.35 2.32 -9.98
C GLU A 132 -18.87 2.47 -8.54
N LEU A 133 -20.18 2.47 -8.33
CA LEU A 133 -20.73 2.57 -6.97
C LEU A 133 -20.37 1.36 -6.11
N GLN A 134 -20.40 0.16 -6.68
CA GLN A 134 -20.08 -1.05 -5.94
C GLN A 134 -18.66 -1.02 -5.37
N THR A 135 -17.69 -0.51 -6.13
CA THR A 135 -16.30 -0.35 -5.65
C THR A 135 -16.16 0.86 -4.73
N ALA A 136 -16.85 1.96 -5.03
CA ALA A 136 -16.80 3.21 -4.27
C ALA A 136 -17.35 3.11 -2.84
N LEU A 137 -18.31 2.21 -2.57
CA LEU A 137 -18.92 2.03 -1.24
C LEU A 137 -17.89 1.85 -0.11
N TYR A 138 -16.76 1.21 -0.43
CA TYR A 138 -15.69 0.92 0.52
C TYR A 138 -14.32 1.40 0.03
N ALA A 139 -14.28 2.39 -0.88
CA ALA A 139 -13.03 2.94 -1.41
C ALA A 139 -12.16 3.65 -0.34
N ASP A 140 -12.75 3.98 0.81
CA ASP A 140 -12.06 4.53 1.98
C ASP A 140 -11.20 3.49 2.72
N LEU A 141 -11.50 2.19 2.58
CA LEU A 141 -10.68 1.14 3.18
C LEU A 141 -9.29 1.11 2.54
N PRO A 142 -8.18 1.03 3.33
CA PRO A 142 -6.82 1.08 2.79
C PRO A 142 -6.57 0.08 1.65
N GLN A 143 -7.11 -1.14 1.76
CA GLN A 143 -6.99 -2.19 0.75
C GLN A 143 -7.65 -1.84 -0.60
N ASN A 144 -8.65 -0.96 -0.60
CA ASN A 144 -9.40 -0.57 -1.78
C ASN A 144 -8.91 0.74 -2.40
N GLN A 145 -8.02 1.47 -1.72
CA GLN A 145 -7.41 2.68 -2.27
C GLN A 145 -6.58 2.34 -3.51
N ILE A 146 -6.58 3.24 -4.48
CA ILE A 146 -5.91 3.07 -5.77
C ILE A 146 -4.53 3.69 -5.72
N LEU A 147 -3.52 2.98 -6.22
CA LEU A 147 -2.18 3.51 -6.43
C LEU A 147 -2.19 4.50 -7.60
N VAL A 148 -2.47 5.78 -7.33
CA VAL A 148 -2.59 6.80 -8.39
C VAL A 148 -1.22 7.27 -8.90
N ARG A 149 -0.22 7.28 -8.01
CA ARG A 149 1.13 7.75 -8.33
C ARG A 149 2.17 6.86 -7.68
N PHE A 150 3.19 6.51 -8.46
CA PHE A 150 4.41 5.89 -7.98
C PHE A 150 5.61 6.67 -8.52
N ASP A 151 6.50 7.14 -7.63
CA ASP A 151 7.73 7.85 -7.97
C ASP A 151 8.92 6.90 -7.82
N PRO A 152 9.29 6.12 -8.85
CA PRO A 152 10.28 5.05 -8.71
C PRO A 152 11.66 5.62 -8.34
N PRO A 153 12.28 5.18 -7.24
CA PRO A 153 13.66 5.51 -6.94
C PRO A 153 14.62 4.74 -7.85
N ALA A 154 15.87 5.21 -7.94
CA ALA A 154 16.95 4.35 -8.42
C ALA A 154 17.10 3.12 -7.50
N PRO A 155 17.37 1.91 -8.03
CA PRO A 155 17.53 0.70 -7.24
C PRO A 155 18.59 0.85 -6.14
N GLU A 156 19.72 1.48 -6.44
CA GLU A 156 20.78 1.80 -5.49
C GLU A 156 20.29 2.70 -4.34
N ALA A 157 19.54 3.76 -4.67
CA ALA A 157 18.96 4.66 -3.68
C ALA A 157 17.98 3.93 -2.75
N LEU A 158 17.23 2.96 -3.27
CA LEU A 158 16.34 2.13 -2.45
C LEU A 158 17.14 1.25 -1.47
N LEU A 159 18.25 0.65 -1.90
CA LEU A 159 19.12 -0.14 -1.03
C LEU A 159 19.77 0.72 0.07
N HIS A 160 20.25 1.92 -0.26
CA HIS A 160 20.72 2.88 0.74
C HIS A 160 19.63 3.23 1.75
N ARG A 161 18.40 3.46 1.28
CA ARG A 161 17.26 3.77 2.15
C ARG A 161 16.88 2.59 3.05
N TYR A 162 17.01 1.35 2.56
CA TYR A 162 16.84 0.15 3.36
C TYR A 162 17.89 0.06 4.47
N ASN A 163 19.16 0.25 4.13
CA ASN A 163 20.26 0.26 5.10
C ASN A 163 20.08 1.33 6.18
N LEU A 164 19.67 2.54 5.78
CA LEU A 164 19.32 3.61 6.71
C LEU A 164 18.14 3.21 7.62
N ALA A 165 17.09 2.59 7.06
CA ALA A 165 15.92 2.17 7.81
C ALA A 165 16.24 1.07 8.85
N GLN A 166 17.20 0.19 8.57
CA GLN A 166 17.71 -0.80 9.54
C GLN A 166 18.39 -0.13 10.73
N VAL A 167 19.29 0.84 10.48
CA VAL A 167 19.96 1.62 11.54
C VAL A 167 18.95 2.40 12.38
N GLN A 168 18.04 3.09 11.70
CA GLN A 168 16.95 3.83 12.31
C GLN A 168 16.11 2.96 13.27
N GLY A 169 15.79 1.73 12.86
CA GLY A 169 15.04 0.80 13.70
C GLY A 169 15.78 0.38 14.98
N VAL A 170 17.11 0.24 14.92
CA VAL A 170 17.93 -0.01 16.12
C VAL A 170 17.93 1.21 17.03
N PHE A 171 18.13 2.42 16.49
CA PHE A 171 18.13 3.65 17.28
C PHE A 171 16.78 3.98 17.92
N TYR A 172 15.66 3.58 17.32
CA TYR A 172 14.36 3.76 17.94
C TYR A 172 14.23 3.02 19.29
N ARG A 173 15.04 1.98 19.52
CA ARG A 173 15.09 1.23 20.78
C ARG A 173 16.21 1.70 21.71
N ALA A 174 17.01 2.69 21.32
CA ALA A 174 18.09 3.20 22.14
C ALA A 174 17.54 4.10 23.25
N THR A 175 18.07 3.95 24.46
CA THR A 175 17.74 4.81 25.61
C THR A 175 18.56 6.11 25.59
N GLN A 176 19.75 6.07 24.99
CA GLN A 176 20.66 7.21 24.87
C GLN A 176 21.40 7.13 23.53
N VAL A 177 21.58 8.27 22.89
CA VAL A 177 22.40 8.42 21.68
C VAL A 177 23.46 9.49 21.95
N THR A 178 24.72 9.12 21.83
CA THR A 178 25.85 10.05 21.95
C THR A 178 26.38 10.37 20.56
N LEU A 179 26.36 11.64 20.17
CA LEU A 179 26.89 12.12 18.89
C LEU A 179 28.20 12.87 19.14
N GLN A 180 29.28 12.45 18.47
CA GLN A 180 30.52 13.21 18.42
C GLN A 180 30.56 13.98 17.10
N VAL A 181 30.56 15.30 17.18
CA VAL A 181 30.57 16.21 16.03
C VAL A 181 31.95 16.88 15.99
N HIS A 182 32.60 16.85 14.83
CA HIS A 182 33.90 17.46 14.57
C HIS A 182 33.73 18.78 13.80
#